data_AF-A0A8H4KYH1-F1
#
_entry.id   AF-A0A8H4KYH1-F1
#
_cell.length_a   1.000
_cell.length_b   1.000
_cell.length_c   1.000
_cell.angle_alpha   90.00
_cell.angle_beta   90.00
_cell.angle_gamma   90.00
#
_symmetry.space_group_name_H-M   'P 1'
#
loop_
_entity.id
_entity.type
_entity.pdbx_description
1 polymer ?
#
loop_
_entity_poly.entity_id
_entity_poly.type
_entity_poly.pdbx_seq_one_letter_code
_entity_poly.pdbx_strand_id
1 'polypeptide(L)'
;MAYNPDFIHCTICGLVLLGDVVAFSGPHWPELFEAPPSLKVADDEVTRHDAFAKNYRGALTFPPGREDIHPQWDYDVNEESEEPSEWVGKMYVGIHKACEDLLNRVMKTSPNAKVRSLGEFWLTLERRCARSKHEDSRSIGMHFTPSIPNPQPGQSFSCGLERYYVPSPNLFLFGNEWDGWWDEDPIAIPDLTTGLIANLELAPEPSNQLPEDLKQLRNHIETLPQEVKDHICTFFQHGQTSLECNYLMPQSMWKQVFFQIPFLWDLDHQAVYDKTGKETAEIERWNWEKISRQVMSPAQISPREAREDNDVAWSHDKVGLRVPGGFTNRRRIWQILEEMYPNDVQH
;
A
#
# COMPACT_ATOMS: atom_id res chain seq x y z
N MET A 1 -18.43 1.21 21.96
CA MET A 1 -18.44 0.30 20.79
C MET A 1 -17.66 -0.93 21.20
N ALA A 2 -18.22 -2.12 21.01
CA ALA A 2 -17.57 -3.36 21.43
C ALA A 2 -16.69 -3.87 20.28
N TYR A 3 -15.39 -4.07 20.53
CA TYR A 3 -14.55 -4.90 19.68
C TYR A 3 -15.22 -6.25 19.51
N ASN A 4 -15.31 -6.75 18.28
CA ASN A 4 -15.74 -8.13 18.07
C ASN A 4 -14.48 -9.02 18.13
N PRO A 5 -14.32 -9.83 19.22
CA PRO A 5 -13.17 -10.69 19.41
C PRO A 5 -13.18 -11.93 18.51
N ASP A 6 -14.09 -12.04 17.55
CA ASP A 6 -14.17 -13.21 16.67
C ASP A 6 -13.50 -13.00 15.31
N PHE A 7 -13.07 -11.77 14.99
CA PHE A 7 -12.48 -11.44 13.68
C PHE A 7 -10.97 -11.28 13.74
N ILE A 8 -10.32 -11.74 12.68
CA ILE A 8 -8.88 -11.59 12.46
C ILE A 8 -8.65 -10.58 11.33
N HIS A 9 -7.66 -9.72 11.49
CA HIS A 9 -7.39 -8.61 10.58
C HIS A 9 -6.12 -8.82 9.77
N CYS A 10 -6.16 -8.37 8.52
CA CYS A 10 -4.99 -8.35 7.65
C CYS A 10 -4.01 -7.32 8.18
N THR A 11 -2.81 -7.77 8.50
CA THR A 11 -1.77 -6.91 9.10
C THR A 11 -1.16 -5.90 8.09
N ILE A 12 -1.52 -5.99 6.80
CA ILE A 12 -1.15 -4.99 5.76
C ILE A 12 -2.27 -3.97 5.53
N CYS A 13 -3.49 -4.42 5.23
CA CYS A 13 -4.57 -3.53 4.78
C CYS A 13 -5.60 -3.16 5.86
N GLY A 14 -5.49 -3.77 7.04
CA GLY A 14 -6.35 -3.54 8.21
C GLY A 14 -7.75 -4.12 8.13
N LEU A 15 -8.15 -4.64 6.96
CA LEU A 15 -9.45 -5.24 6.76
C LEU A 15 -9.51 -6.66 7.31
N VAL A 16 -10.71 -7.10 7.69
CA VAL A 16 -10.98 -8.47 8.16
C VAL A 16 -10.52 -9.49 7.12
N LEU A 17 -9.83 -10.53 7.59
CA LEU A 17 -9.39 -11.64 6.75
C LEU A 17 -10.58 -12.50 6.34
N LEU A 18 -10.89 -12.49 5.04
CA LEU A 18 -11.92 -13.31 4.42
C LEU A 18 -11.36 -13.99 3.17
N GLY A 19 -11.92 -15.15 2.81
CA GLY A 19 -11.55 -15.87 1.59
C GLY A 19 -10.11 -16.38 1.60
N ASP A 20 -9.35 -16.01 0.57
CA ASP A 20 -7.98 -16.48 0.35
C ASP A 20 -6.98 -15.71 1.22
N VAL A 21 -6.37 -16.44 2.16
CA VAL A 21 -5.50 -15.89 3.19
C VAL A 21 -4.19 -16.66 3.24
N VAL A 22 -3.13 -15.98 3.65
CA VAL A 22 -1.85 -16.61 3.95
C VAL A 22 -1.42 -16.19 5.34
N ALA A 23 -0.70 -17.08 6.02
CA ALA A 23 -0.12 -16.80 7.31
C ALA A 23 1.39 -16.86 7.22
N PHE A 24 2.06 -15.95 7.92
CA PHE A 24 3.49 -16.03 8.15
C PHE A 24 3.73 -16.40 9.60
N SER A 25 4.78 -17.18 9.85
CA SER A 25 5.23 -17.50 11.20
C SER A 25 6.72 -17.28 11.31
N GLY A 26 7.17 -16.72 12.41
CA GLY A 26 8.58 -16.45 12.66
C GLY A 26 8.85 -16.10 14.12
N PRO A 27 10.08 -15.71 14.44
CA PRO A 27 10.47 -15.34 15.80
C PRO A 27 9.67 -14.14 16.30
N HIS A 28 9.30 -14.17 17.57
CA HIS A 28 8.62 -13.11 18.30
C HIS A 28 9.46 -12.73 19.52
N TRP A 29 9.61 -11.43 19.75
CA TRP A 29 10.27 -10.90 20.95
C TRP A 29 9.22 -10.22 21.81
N PRO A 30 8.85 -10.81 22.96
CA PRO A 30 7.86 -10.30 23.90
C PRO A 30 8.13 -8.86 24.30
N GLU A 31 7.09 -8.21 24.79
CA GLU A 31 6.97 -6.77 25.05
C GLU A 31 8.02 -6.18 26.03
N LEU A 32 8.84 -7.02 26.68
CA LEU A 32 9.84 -6.60 27.65
C LEU A 32 11.17 -6.14 27.02
N PHE A 33 11.33 -6.26 25.70
CA PHE A 33 12.50 -5.72 24.99
C PHE A 33 12.22 -4.34 24.40
N GLU A 34 13.03 -3.34 24.76
CA GLU A 34 13.04 -2.03 24.10
C GLU A 34 13.30 -2.15 22.59
N ALA A 35 14.07 -3.16 22.17
CA ALA A 35 14.28 -3.55 20.78
C ALA A 35 14.65 -5.04 20.67
N PRO A 36 14.34 -5.73 19.56
CA PRO A 36 14.78 -7.11 19.37
C PRO A 36 16.32 -7.17 19.43
N PRO A 37 16.90 -8.28 19.92
CA PRO A 37 18.36 -8.46 20.00
C PRO A 37 19.08 -8.28 18.65
N SER A 38 18.35 -8.51 17.56
CA SER A 38 18.79 -8.29 16.19
C SER A 38 17.66 -7.65 15.39
N LEU A 39 17.96 -6.58 14.66
CA LEU A 39 17.08 -6.01 13.62
C LEU A 39 17.18 -6.78 12.29
N LYS A 40 17.82 -7.95 12.31
CA LYS A 40 17.96 -8.81 11.15
C LYS A 40 17.34 -10.15 11.48
N VAL A 41 16.24 -10.43 10.78
CA VAL A 41 15.61 -11.75 10.70
C VAL A 41 16.00 -12.31 9.35
N ALA A 42 16.53 -13.53 9.32
CA ALA A 42 16.85 -14.18 8.07
C ALA A 42 15.57 -14.75 7.43
N ASP A 43 15.55 -14.82 6.10
CA ASP A 43 14.35 -15.26 5.37
C ASP A 43 13.97 -16.72 5.68
N ASP A 44 14.94 -17.56 6.07
CA ASP A 44 14.74 -18.95 6.46
C ASP A 44 14.17 -19.13 7.89
N GLU A 45 14.18 -18.06 8.70
CA GLU A 45 13.51 -18.01 10.00
C GLU A 45 12.00 -17.72 9.87
N VAL A 46 11.54 -17.34 8.67
CA VAL A 46 10.14 -17.02 8.39
C VAL A 46 9.53 -18.07 7.48
N THR A 47 8.44 -18.67 7.93
CA THR A 47 7.68 -19.66 7.17
C THR A 47 6.35 -19.08 6.68
N ARG A 48 6.08 -19.22 5.38
CA ARG A 48 4.79 -18.94 4.75
C ARG A 48 3.90 -20.19 4.77
N HIS A 49 2.65 -20.03 5.18
CA HIS A 49 1.61 -21.05 5.18
C HIS A 49 0.43 -20.58 4.34
N ASP A 50 -0.13 -21.46 3.51
CA ASP A 50 -1.49 -21.25 3.01
C ASP A 50 -2.46 -21.39 4.19
N ALA A 51 -3.49 -20.55 4.24
CA ALA A 51 -4.41 -20.54 5.38
C ALA A 51 -5.86 -20.20 4.95
N PHE A 52 -6.80 -20.55 5.81
CA PHE A 52 -8.19 -20.13 5.69
C PHE A 52 -8.62 -19.37 6.95
N ALA A 53 -9.33 -18.26 6.78
CA ALA A 53 -9.89 -17.53 7.91
C ALA A 53 -11.16 -18.21 8.46
N LYS A 54 -11.21 -18.40 9.78
CA LYS A 54 -12.39 -18.84 10.54
C LYS A 54 -12.92 -17.69 11.39
N ASN A 55 -13.93 -17.01 10.86
CA ASN A 55 -14.52 -15.81 11.47
C ASN A 55 -15.34 -16.06 12.74
N TYR A 56 -15.61 -17.31 13.12
CA TYR A 56 -16.41 -17.62 14.30
C TYR A 56 -15.55 -17.80 15.57
N ARG A 57 -14.21 -17.65 15.49
CA ARG A 57 -13.27 -17.86 16.62
C ARG A 57 -11.96 -17.09 16.49
N GLY A 58 -11.86 -16.15 15.53
CA GLY A 58 -10.63 -15.42 15.27
C GLY A 58 -9.43 -16.32 15.00
N ALA A 59 -9.59 -17.35 14.16
CA ALA A 59 -8.53 -18.32 13.89
C ALA A 59 -8.19 -18.43 12.41
N LEU A 60 -6.95 -18.81 12.11
CA LEU A 60 -6.49 -19.26 10.81
C LEU A 60 -6.33 -20.78 10.85
N THR A 61 -6.76 -21.45 9.78
CA THR A 61 -6.64 -22.90 9.64
C THR A 61 -5.61 -23.27 8.59
N PHE A 62 -4.63 -24.09 8.96
CA PHE A 62 -3.57 -24.53 8.05
C PHE A 62 -3.89 -25.88 7.39
N PRO A 63 -3.93 -25.98 6.04
CA PRO A 63 -4.04 -27.25 5.35
C PRO A 63 -2.69 -27.99 5.30
N PRO A 64 -2.68 -29.33 5.17
CA PRO A 64 -3.84 -30.23 5.18
C PRO A 64 -4.29 -30.65 6.59
N GLY A 65 -3.46 -30.41 7.61
CA GLY A 65 -3.68 -30.87 9.00
C GLY A 65 -4.91 -30.24 9.69
N ARG A 66 -5.40 -29.11 9.16
CA ARG A 66 -6.48 -28.30 9.73
C ARG A 66 -6.22 -27.88 11.18
N GLU A 67 -4.96 -27.61 11.48
CA GLU A 67 -4.57 -26.99 12.73
C GLU A 67 -5.09 -25.55 12.76
N ASP A 68 -5.72 -25.18 13.87
CA ASP A 68 -6.22 -23.84 14.10
C ASP A 68 -5.21 -23.07 14.93
N ILE A 69 -4.78 -21.92 14.40
CA ILE A 69 -3.89 -20.98 15.08
C ILE A 69 -4.58 -19.63 15.20
N HIS A 70 -4.26 -18.91 16.25
CA HIS A 70 -4.74 -17.56 16.46
C HIS A 70 -3.62 -16.60 16.03
N PRO A 71 -3.82 -15.81 14.97
CA PRO A 71 -2.81 -14.84 14.55
C PRO A 71 -2.66 -13.77 15.64
N GLN A 72 -1.47 -13.16 15.69
CA GLN A 72 -1.07 -12.15 16.66
C GLN A 72 -1.00 -12.69 18.10
N TRP A 73 -0.96 -14.01 18.30
CA TRP A 73 -0.74 -14.63 19.61
C TRP A 73 0.72 -15.02 19.81
N ASP A 74 1.13 -15.09 21.08
CA ASP A 74 2.46 -15.47 21.49
C ASP A 74 2.45 -16.98 21.78
N TYR A 75 3.20 -17.73 20.99
CA TYR A 75 3.37 -19.18 21.12
C TYR A 75 4.78 -19.49 21.60
N ASP A 76 4.93 -20.56 22.38
CA ASP A 76 6.22 -21.16 22.72
C ASP A 76 7.25 -20.17 23.33
N VAL A 77 6.78 -19.21 24.14
CA VAL A 77 7.67 -18.32 24.89
C VAL A 77 8.40 -19.17 25.95
N ASN A 78 9.73 -19.06 26.00
CA ASN A 78 10.53 -19.71 27.05
C ASN A 78 10.34 -19.00 28.40
N GLU A 79 9.16 -19.18 29.00
CA GLU A 79 8.76 -18.57 30.27
C GLU A 79 9.60 -19.05 31.47
N GLU A 80 10.38 -20.13 31.30
CA GLU A 80 11.23 -20.69 32.35
C GLU A 80 12.62 -20.02 32.43
N SER A 81 13.02 -19.21 31.44
CA SER A 81 14.31 -18.52 31.49
C SER A 81 14.26 -17.29 32.42
N GLU A 82 15.29 -17.11 33.22
CA GLU A 82 15.49 -15.89 34.03
C GLU A 82 16.10 -14.73 33.21
N GLU A 83 16.65 -15.02 32.03
CA GLU A 83 17.24 -14.02 31.13
C GLU A 83 16.23 -13.58 30.08
N PRO A 84 15.74 -12.32 30.12
CA PRO A 84 14.76 -11.85 29.15
C PRO A 84 15.23 -12.08 27.70
N SER A 85 16.50 -11.86 27.36
CA SER A 85 17.01 -12.05 25.99
C SER A 85 16.78 -13.46 25.41
N GLU A 86 16.47 -14.45 26.24
CA GLU A 86 16.14 -15.82 25.85
C GLU A 86 14.64 -16.09 25.72
N TRP A 87 13.78 -15.10 26.03
CA TRP A 87 12.32 -15.16 25.91
C TRP A 87 11.90 -15.00 24.45
N VAL A 88 12.44 -15.82 23.54
CA VAL A 88 12.05 -15.79 22.14
C VAL A 88 10.87 -16.72 21.96
N GLY A 89 9.73 -16.17 21.56
CA GLY A 89 8.54 -16.92 21.20
C GLY A 89 8.39 -17.07 19.69
N LYS A 90 7.25 -17.60 19.28
CA LYS A 90 6.78 -17.66 17.90
C LYS A 90 5.46 -16.89 17.79
N MET A 91 5.33 -16.08 16.75
CA MET A 91 4.05 -15.44 16.42
C MET A 91 3.59 -15.92 15.04
N TYR A 92 2.31 -15.77 14.77
CA TYR A 92 1.73 -15.91 13.44
C TYR A 92 1.05 -14.61 13.04
N VAL A 93 1.19 -14.16 11.79
CA VAL A 93 0.44 -13.00 11.26
C VAL A 93 -0.30 -13.40 10.01
N GLY A 94 -1.55 -12.95 9.88
CA GLY A 94 -2.39 -13.21 8.71
C GLY A 94 -2.44 -12.01 7.77
N ILE A 95 -2.38 -12.28 6.46
CA ILE A 95 -2.64 -11.28 5.42
C ILE A 95 -3.51 -11.86 4.30
N HIS A 96 -4.25 -10.99 3.60
CA HIS A 96 -4.91 -11.39 2.36
C HIS A 96 -3.90 -11.84 1.31
N LYS A 97 -4.24 -12.86 0.53
CA LYS A 97 -3.41 -13.30 -0.59
C LYS A 97 -3.17 -12.18 -1.62
N ALA A 98 -4.19 -11.34 -1.86
CA ALA A 98 -4.05 -10.13 -2.67
C ALA A 98 -2.99 -9.15 -2.10
N CYS A 99 -2.88 -9.02 -0.78
CA CYS A 99 -1.84 -8.20 -0.16
C CYS A 99 -0.45 -8.82 -0.32
N GLU A 100 -0.32 -10.15 -0.26
CA GLU A 100 0.92 -10.87 -0.58
C GLU A 100 1.36 -10.63 -2.03
N ASP A 101 0.43 -10.74 -2.98
CA ASP A 101 0.72 -10.50 -4.40
C ASP A 101 1.21 -9.07 -4.65
N LEU A 102 0.62 -8.08 -3.99
CA LEU A 102 1.08 -6.69 -4.04
C LEU A 102 2.44 -6.51 -3.36
N LEU A 103 2.67 -7.12 -2.20
CA LEU A 103 3.97 -7.10 -1.51
C LEU A 103 5.09 -7.59 -2.42
N ASN A 104 4.91 -8.76 -3.04
CA ASN A 104 5.89 -9.36 -3.95
C ASN A 104 6.18 -8.45 -5.15
N ARG A 105 5.16 -7.77 -5.67
CA ARG A 105 5.33 -6.79 -6.76
C ARG A 105 6.09 -5.56 -6.27
N VAL A 106 5.69 -4.96 -5.15
CA VAL A 106 6.36 -3.79 -4.56
C VAL A 106 7.84 -4.08 -4.32
N MET A 107 8.18 -5.20 -3.66
CA MET A 107 9.56 -5.61 -3.40
C MET A 107 10.38 -5.74 -4.69
N LYS A 108 9.77 -6.24 -5.78
CA LYS A 108 10.42 -6.48 -7.06
C LYS A 108 10.55 -5.23 -7.93
N THR A 109 9.53 -4.38 -7.97
CA THR A 109 9.41 -3.32 -8.99
C THR A 109 9.51 -1.92 -8.44
N SER A 110 9.23 -1.70 -7.14
CA SER A 110 9.35 -0.36 -6.56
C SER A 110 10.77 -0.14 -6.05
N PRO A 111 11.50 0.90 -6.49
CA PRO A 111 12.76 1.31 -5.87
C PRO A 111 12.55 2.02 -4.52
N ASN A 112 11.34 2.51 -4.25
CA ASN A 112 11.02 3.18 -2.98
C ASN A 112 10.84 2.18 -1.83
N ALA A 113 10.45 0.94 -2.13
CA ALA A 113 10.29 -0.13 -1.16
C ALA A 113 11.54 -0.25 -0.28
N LYS A 114 11.36 -0.13 1.03
CA LYS A 114 12.43 -0.29 2.03
C LYS A 114 12.54 -1.71 2.53
N VAL A 115 11.42 -2.43 2.52
CA VAL A 115 11.37 -3.87 2.77
C VAL A 115 11.68 -4.60 1.46
N ARG A 116 12.71 -5.46 1.46
CA ARG A 116 13.24 -6.19 0.30
C ARG A 116 13.33 -7.70 0.52
N SER A 117 13.20 -8.16 1.77
CA SER A 117 13.27 -9.58 2.12
C SER A 117 12.07 -10.01 2.96
N LEU A 118 11.87 -11.32 3.07
CA LEU A 118 10.79 -11.88 3.88
C LEU A 118 11.02 -11.65 5.39
N GLY A 119 12.28 -11.74 5.84
CA GLY A 119 12.68 -11.43 7.21
C GLY A 119 12.46 -9.96 7.57
N GLU A 120 12.79 -9.03 6.67
CA GLU A 120 12.49 -7.60 6.87
C GLU A 120 10.98 -7.34 6.96
N PHE A 121 10.19 -8.00 6.10
CA PHE A 121 8.74 -7.90 6.12
C PHE A 121 8.16 -8.44 7.42
N TRP A 122 8.61 -9.61 7.84
CA TRP A 122 8.24 -10.23 9.10
C TRP A 122 8.53 -9.30 10.27
N LEU A 123 9.75 -8.77 10.36
CA LEU A 123 10.15 -7.84 11.41
C LEU A 123 9.24 -6.61 11.46
N THR A 124 8.88 -6.02 10.31
CA THR A 124 7.94 -4.90 10.27
C THR A 124 6.57 -5.27 10.84
N LEU A 125 5.96 -6.36 10.35
CA LEU A 125 4.62 -6.73 10.79
C LEU A 125 4.57 -7.14 12.26
N GLU A 126 5.54 -7.94 12.67
CA GLU A 126 5.63 -8.46 14.03
C GLU A 126 5.84 -7.33 15.04
N ARG A 127 6.72 -6.35 14.75
CA ARG A 127 6.93 -5.18 15.63
C ARG A 127 5.67 -4.31 15.72
N ARG A 128 4.93 -4.12 14.63
CA ARG A 128 3.64 -3.41 14.63
C ARG A 128 2.63 -4.12 15.54
N CYS A 129 2.54 -5.45 15.46
CA CYS A 129 1.69 -6.24 16.34
C CYS A 129 2.11 -6.12 17.81
N ALA A 130 3.40 -6.30 18.11
CA ALA A 130 3.93 -6.20 19.47
C ALA A 130 3.66 -4.82 20.10
N ARG A 131 3.88 -3.73 19.34
CA ARG A 131 3.59 -2.37 19.82
C ARG A 131 2.12 -2.15 20.12
N SER A 132 1.23 -2.59 19.21
CA SER A 132 -0.21 -2.41 19.41
C SER A 132 -0.75 -3.18 20.60
N LYS A 133 -0.22 -4.39 20.90
CA LYS A 133 -0.57 -5.09 22.14
C LYS A 133 -0.22 -4.27 23.39
N HIS A 134 0.97 -3.65 23.41
CA HIS A 134 1.41 -2.82 24.53
C HIS A 134 0.55 -1.56 24.72
N GLU A 135 0.31 -0.80 23.65
CA GLU A 135 -0.47 0.45 23.68
C GLU A 135 -1.90 0.24 24.20
N ASP A 136 -2.47 -0.94 24.00
CA ASP A 136 -3.89 -1.21 24.22
C ASP A 136 -4.19 -2.37 25.20
N SER A 137 -3.22 -2.71 26.05
CA SER A 137 -3.24 -3.74 27.11
C SER A 137 -4.43 -3.71 28.10
N ARG A 138 -5.36 -2.77 27.95
CA ARG A 138 -6.57 -2.63 28.79
C ARG A 138 -7.90 -2.78 28.06
N SER A 139 -7.95 -2.88 26.73
CA SER A 139 -9.25 -2.87 26.02
C SER A 139 -9.32 -3.56 24.66
N ILE A 140 -8.20 -3.94 24.05
CA ILE A 140 -8.23 -4.65 22.77
C ILE A 140 -8.42 -6.15 23.02
N GLY A 141 -9.41 -6.74 22.35
CA GLY A 141 -9.63 -8.19 22.35
C GLY A 141 -8.44 -8.93 21.74
N MET A 142 -8.51 -10.27 21.69
CA MET A 142 -7.42 -11.13 21.22
C MET A 142 -7.05 -10.97 19.72
N HIS A 143 -7.71 -10.05 19.01
CA HIS A 143 -7.49 -9.77 17.59
C HIS A 143 -7.65 -8.28 17.32
N PHE A 144 -6.72 -7.71 16.54
CA PHE A 144 -6.71 -6.28 16.29
C PHE A 144 -6.07 -5.90 14.97
N THR A 145 -6.41 -4.69 14.51
CA THR A 145 -5.70 -4.02 13.43
C THR A 145 -4.48 -3.32 14.03
N PRO A 146 -3.24 -3.71 13.67
CA PRO A 146 -2.05 -3.10 14.26
C PRO A 146 -1.91 -1.64 13.80
N SER A 147 -1.60 -0.75 14.72
CA SER A 147 -1.23 0.64 14.47
C SER A 147 0.00 0.70 13.56
N ILE A 148 -0.01 1.64 12.62
CA ILE A 148 1.12 1.87 11.70
C ILE A 148 1.65 3.30 11.86
N PRO A 149 2.91 3.56 11.48
CA PRO A 149 3.51 4.89 11.65
C PRO A 149 2.73 5.98 10.90
N ASN A 150 2.54 7.12 11.56
CA ASN A 150 1.92 8.32 11.00
C ASN A 150 2.91 9.49 11.03
N PRO A 151 3.98 9.44 10.20
CA PRO A 151 4.99 10.50 10.19
C PRO A 151 4.37 11.81 9.68
N GLN A 152 4.32 12.83 10.53
CA GLN A 152 3.95 14.20 10.14
C GLN A 152 5.16 15.12 10.26
N PRO A 153 5.51 15.90 9.22
CA PRO A 153 6.63 16.84 9.28
C PRO A 153 6.50 17.78 10.48
N GLY A 154 7.53 17.82 11.32
CA GLY A 154 7.59 18.68 12.50
C GLY A 154 6.75 18.22 13.70
N GLN A 155 6.14 17.03 13.65
CA GLN A 155 5.45 16.44 14.80
C GLN A 155 6.25 15.28 15.39
N SER A 156 5.96 14.96 16.65
CA SER A 156 6.47 13.76 17.30
C SER A 156 6.02 12.50 16.57
N PHE A 157 6.86 11.48 16.59
CA PHE A 157 6.52 10.16 16.08
C PHE A 157 5.22 9.66 16.74
N SER A 158 4.30 9.16 15.92
CA SER A 158 3.04 8.57 16.39
C SER A 158 2.68 7.37 15.52
N CYS A 159 1.95 6.43 16.11
CA CYS A 159 1.32 5.32 15.39
C CYS A 159 -0.19 5.43 15.53
N GLY A 160 -0.91 4.95 14.54
CA GLY A 160 -2.37 4.95 14.54
C GLY A 160 -2.94 4.22 13.34
N LEU A 161 -4.25 4.33 13.14
CA LEU A 161 -4.97 3.65 12.06
C LEU A 161 -5.26 4.55 10.86
N GLU A 162 -4.97 5.85 10.94
CA GLU A 162 -5.34 6.85 9.93
C GLU A 162 -4.71 6.55 8.56
N ARG A 163 -3.56 5.86 8.57
CA ARG A 163 -2.77 5.51 7.40
C ARG A 163 -3.17 4.17 6.76
N TYR A 164 -4.21 3.50 7.27
CA TYR A 164 -4.88 2.45 6.51
C TYR A 164 -5.77 3.02 5.41
N TYR A 165 -6.08 4.32 5.48
CA TYR A 165 -6.91 5.05 4.54
C TYR A 165 -8.34 4.52 4.38
N VAL A 166 -8.86 3.93 5.45
CA VAL A 166 -10.23 3.41 5.55
C VAL A 166 -10.93 4.20 6.66
N PRO A 167 -12.25 4.44 6.56
CA PRO A 167 -12.99 4.98 7.69
C PRO A 167 -12.80 4.09 8.92
N SER A 168 -12.45 4.70 10.05
CA SER A 168 -12.17 4.01 11.31
C SER A 168 -13.21 2.93 11.68
N PRO A 169 -14.54 3.17 11.56
CA PRO A 169 -15.56 2.16 11.79
C PRO A 169 -15.34 0.84 11.03
N ASN A 170 -14.84 0.88 9.80
CA ASN A 170 -14.59 -0.32 8.98
C ASN A 170 -13.32 -1.09 9.37
N LEU A 171 -12.47 -0.51 10.22
CA LEU A 171 -11.31 -1.20 10.80
C LEU A 171 -11.67 -1.89 12.13
N PHE A 172 -12.82 -1.55 12.74
CA PHE A 172 -13.21 -2.00 14.08
C PHE A 172 -14.56 -2.73 14.13
N LEU A 173 -15.48 -2.47 13.20
CA LEU A 173 -16.87 -2.93 13.23
C LEU A 173 -17.16 -3.87 12.07
N PHE A 174 -18.12 -4.76 12.29
CA PHE A 174 -18.70 -5.62 11.25
C PHE A 174 -20.07 -5.07 10.80
N GLY A 175 -20.30 -5.12 9.49
CA GLY A 175 -21.59 -4.99 8.84
C GLY A 175 -21.39 -4.94 7.33
N ASN A 176 -22.18 -5.69 6.57
CA ASN A 176 -22.32 -5.54 5.11
C ASN A 176 -23.03 -4.22 4.71
N GLU A 177 -23.17 -3.31 5.68
CA GLU A 177 -23.78 -2.00 5.53
C GLU A 177 -22.75 -0.97 5.04
N TRP A 178 -21.48 -1.35 4.93
CA TRP A 178 -20.35 -0.45 4.70
C TRP A 178 -19.43 -0.95 3.58
N ASP A 179 -20.03 -1.47 2.51
CA ASP A 179 -19.32 -1.81 1.28
C ASP A 179 -18.71 -0.51 0.69
N GLY A 180 -17.47 -0.58 0.23
CA GLY A 180 -16.78 0.59 -0.32
C GLY A 180 -15.55 0.21 -1.10
N TRP A 181 -14.98 1.16 -1.84
CA TRP A 181 -13.83 0.90 -2.72
C TRP A 181 -12.64 0.21 -2.00
N TRP A 182 -12.53 0.31 -0.67
CA TRP A 182 -11.48 -0.32 0.14
C TRP A 182 -11.58 -1.85 0.23
N ASP A 183 -12.74 -2.45 -0.01
CA ASP A 183 -12.94 -3.91 0.00
C ASP A 183 -12.88 -4.55 -1.40
N GLU A 184 -12.91 -3.74 -2.47
CA GLU A 184 -12.85 -4.21 -3.85
C GLU A 184 -11.51 -4.89 -4.17
N ASP A 185 -11.51 -5.91 -5.03
CA ASP A 185 -10.31 -6.67 -5.39
C ASP A 185 -9.21 -5.76 -5.98
N PRO A 186 -8.04 -5.62 -5.32
CA PRO A 186 -6.96 -4.78 -5.81
C PRO A 186 -6.11 -5.47 -6.89
N ILE A 187 -6.31 -6.76 -7.16
CA ILE A 187 -5.56 -7.54 -8.16
C ILE A 187 -6.33 -7.60 -9.47
N ALA A 188 -7.53 -8.16 -9.48
CA ALA A 188 -8.34 -8.29 -10.69
C ALA A 188 -9.37 -7.16 -10.77
N ILE A 189 -8.97 -6.01 -11.32
CA ILE A 189 -9.82 -4.81 -11.39
C ILE A 189 -10.57 -4.78 -12.72
N PRO A 190 -11.91 -4.98 -12.73
CA PRO A 190 -12.70 -4.89 -13.96
C PRO A 190 -12.62 -3.47 -14.54
N ASP A 191 -12.57 -3.39 -15.88
CA ASP A 191 -12.59 -2.13 -16.63
C ASP A 191 -11.50 -1.11 -16.26
N LEU A 192 -10.41 -1.53 -15.61
CA LEU A 192 -9.32 -0.63 -15.17
C LEU A 192 -8.80 0.26 -16.31
N THR A 193 -8.40 -0.37 -17.42
CA THR A 193 -7.83 0.36 -18.56
C THR A 193 -8.85 1.32 -19.16
N THR A 194 -10.07 0.84 -19.41
CA THR A 194 -11.17 1.64 -19.95
C THR A 194 -11.49 2.85 -19.05
N GLY A 195 -11.57 2.62 -17.74
CA GLY A 195 -11.78 3.66 -16.74
C GLY A 195 -10.68 4.70 -16.74
N LEU A 196 -9.40 4.28 -16.71
CA LEU A 196 -8.27 5.19 -16.77
C LEU A 196 -8.29 6.04 -18.05
N ILE A 197 -8.34 5.41 -19.22
CA ILE A 197 -8.28 6.16 -20.47
C ILE A 197 -9.52 7.05 -20.67
N ALA A 198 -10.67 6.75 -20.06
CA ALA A 198 -11.85 7.62 -20.09
C ALA A 198 -11.59 9.00 -19.45
N ASN A 199 -10.63 9.10 -18.53
CA ASN A 199 -10.22 10.36 -17.90
C ASN A 199 -9.23 11.18 -18.75
N LEU A 200 -8.73 10.65 -19.88
CA LEU A 200 -7.87 11.41 -20.78
C LEU A 200 -8.63 12.60 -21.40
N GLU A 201 -8.10 13.78 -21.15
CA GLU A 201 -8.53 15.03 -21.79
C GLU A 201 -7.52 15.49 -22.84
N LEU A 202 -7.93 16.43 -23.68
CA LEU A 202 -7.01 17.07 -24.62
C LEU A 202 -5.97 17.89 -23.85
N ALA A 203 -4.71 17.77 -24.25
CA ALA A 203 -3.66 18.64 -23.75
C ALA A 203 -3.94 20.10 -24.15
N PRO A 204 -3.60 21.09 -23.30
CA PRO A 204 -3.66 22.48 -23.71
C PRO A 204 -2.82 22.72 -24.97
N GLU A 205 -3.31 23.55 -25.88
CA GLU A 205 -2.57 23.92 -27.10
C GLU A 205 -1.16 24.44 -26.75
N PRO A 206 -0.08 23.90 -27.35
CA PRO A 206 1.30 24.11 -26.91
C PRO A 206 1.85 25.55 -26.87
N SER A 207 1.08 26.60 -27.19
CA SER A 207 1.68 27.79 -27.82
C SER A 207 1.62 29.13 -27.08
N ASN A 208 0.65 29.44 -26.22
CA ASN A 208 0.44 30.87 -25.88
C ASN A 208 0.67 31.28 -24.41
N GLN A 209 1.00 30.36 -23.51
CA GLN A 209 1.12 30.67 -22.07
C GLN A 209 2.48 30.38 -21.44
N LEU A 210 3.34 29.57 -22.06
CA LEU A 210 4.68 29.29 -21.52
C LEU A 210 5.63 30.46 -21.84
N PRO A 211 6.32 31.01 -20.84
CA PRO A 211 7.49 31.87 -21.05
C PRO A 211 8.50 31.27 -22.03
N GLU A 212 9.20 32.15 -22.76
CA GLU A 212 10.03 31.74 -23.89
C GLU A 212 11.27 30.93 -23.48
N ASP A 213 11.77 31.16 -22.28
CA ASP A 213 12.79 30.35 -21.61
C ASP A 213 12.31 28.91 -21.35
N LEU A 214 11.06 28.74 -20.92
CA LEU A 214 10.48 27.41 -20.68
C LEU A 214 10.18 26.66 -21.99
N LYS A 215 9.81 27.38 -23.06
CA LYS A 215 9.71 26.77 -24.40
C LYS A 215 11.06 26.29 -24.90
N GLN A 216 12.13 27.07 -24.70
CA GLN A 216 13.49 26.63 -25.04
C GLN A 216 13.89 25.38 -24.25
N LEU A 217 13.60 25.34 -22.95
CA LEU A 217 13.86 24.16 -22.13
C LEU A 217 13.14 22.92 -22.65
N ARG A 218 11.85 23.03 -22.98
CA ARG A 218 11.07 21.94 -23.58
C ARG A 218 11.71 21.44 -24.89
N ASN A 219 12.07 22.35 -25.79
CA ASN A 219 12.72 21.98 -27.05
C ASN A 219 14.05 21.25 -26.80
N HIS A 220 14.84 21.69 -25.80
CA HIS A 220 16.05 20.97 -25.43
C HIS A 220 15.74 19.55 -24.93
N ILE A 221 14.72 19.37 -24.09
CA ILE A 221 14.29 18.04 -23.61
C ILE A 221 13.89 17.13 -24.79
N GLU A 222 13.15 17.67 -25.77
CA GLU A 222 12.76 16.93 -26.98
C GLU A 222 13.95 16.48 -27.82
N THR A 223 15.06 17.24 -27.82
CA THR A 223 16.29 16.89 -28.56
C THR A 223 17.24 15.94 -27.82
N LEU A 224 16.95 15.60 -26.55
CA LEU A 224 17.81 14.71 -25.78
C LEU A 224 17.87 13.29 -26.39
N PRO A 225 19.01 12.58 -26.25
CA PRO A 225 19.11 11.16 -26.57
C PRO A 225 18.06 10.34 -25.79
N GLN A 226 17.62 9.23 -26.37
CA GLN A 226 16.57 8.40 -25.77
C GLN A 226 16.96 7.88 -24.39
N GLU A 227 18.25 7.53 -24.20
CA GLU A 227 18.77 7.04 -22.93
C GLU A 227 18.63 8.08 -21.81
N VAL A 228 18.82 9.36 -22.14
CA VAL A 228 18.66 10.46 -21.18
C VAL A 228 17.18 10.69 -20.90
N LYS A 229 16.31 10.60 -21.91
CA LYS A 229 14.86 10.69 -21.75
C LYS A 229 14.32 9.57 -20.86
N ASP A 230 14.74 8.34 -21.12
CA ASP A 230 14.39 7.17 -20.31
C ASP A 230 14.82 7.38 -18.86
N HIS A 231 16.06 7.87 -18.65
CA HIS A 231 16.53 8.20 -17.31
C HIS A 231 15.69 9.30 -16.65
N ILE A 232 15.31 10.36 -17.37
CA ILE A 232 14.41 11.40 -16.86
C ILE A 232 13.07 10.79 -16.41
N CYS A 233 12.47 9.92 -17.23
CA CYS A 233 11.20 9.26 -16.91
C CYS A 233 11.27 8.46 -15.60
N THR A 234 12.41 7.85 -15.28
CA THR A 234 12.57 7.10 -14.01
C THR A 234 12.41 7.96 -12.75
N PHE A 235 12.74 9.25 -12.79
CA PHE A 235 12.54 10.13 -11.63
C PHE A 235 11.06 10.39 -11.32
N PHE A 236 10.21 10.36 -12.34
CA PHE A 236 8.77 10.62 -12.19
C PHE A 236 7.98 9.39 -11.74
N GLN A 237 8.48 8.18 -12.03
CA GLN A 237 7.85 6.94 -11.58
C GLN A 237 7.83 6.79 -10.05
N HIS A 238 8.67 7.54 -9.33
CA HIS A 238 8.97 7.29 -7.92
C HIS A 238 8.87 8.54 -7.04
N GLY A 239 8.75 9.73 -7.62
CA GLY A 239 8.65 10.98 -6.89
C GLY A 239 7.21 11.37 -6.57
N GLN A 240 7.00 12.09 -5.46
CA GLN A 240 5.75 12.83 -5.26
C GLN A 240 5.68 13.96 -6.29
N THR A 241 4.79 13.81 -7.26
CA THR A 241 4.53 14.85 -8.25
C THR A 241 3.39 15.75 -7.80
N SER A 242 3.55 17.07 -7.92
CA SER A 242 2.43 18.01 -7.80
C SER A 242 1.31 17.61 -8.77
N LEU A 243 0.05 17.84 -8.38
CA LEU A 243 -1.09 17.70 -9.29
C LEU A 243 -1.11 18.79 -10.38
N GLU A 244 -0.42 19.92 -10.14
CA GLU A 244 -0.27 20.98 -11.12
C GLU A 244 0.62 20.53 -12.28
N CYS A 245 0.08 20.63 -13.49
CA CYS A 245 0.80 20.33 -14.72
C CYS A 245 1.66 21.53 -15.13
N ASN A 246 2.92 21.30 -15.47
CA ASN A 246 3.85 22.34 -15.91
C ASN A 246 4.13 22.29 -17.42
N TYR A 247 3.77 21.20 -18.09
CA TYR A 247 3.88 21.01 -19.53
C TYR A 247 5.31 21.21 -20.09
N LEU A 248 6.33 21.05 -19.23
CA LEU A 248 7.74 21.17 -19.60
C LEU A 248 8.25 19.91 -20.29
N MET A 249 7.77 18.74 -19.84
CA MET A 249 8.09 17.46 -20.45
C MET A 249 7.06 17.12 -21.54
N PRO A 250 7.48 16.65 -22.73
CA PRO A 250 6.57 16.26 -23.81
C PRO A 250 5.53 15.23 -23.37
N GLN A 251 4.35 15.25 -23.99
CA GLN A 251 3.27 14.33 -23.62
C GLN A 251 3.62 12.88 -23.99
N SER A 252 4.42 12.67 -25.04
CA SER A 252 5.01 11.36 -25.37
C SER A 252 5.88 10.79 -24.24
N MET A 253 6.68 11.61 -23.56
CA MET A 253 7.44 11.18 -22.39
C MET A 253 6.54 10.92 -21.18
N TRP A 254 5.49 11.73 -20.97
CA TRP A 254 4.50 11.44 -19.92
C TRP A 254 3.71 10.15 -20.19
N LYS A 255 3.39 9.85 -21.46
CA LYS A 255 2.80 8.56 -21.86
C LYS A 255 3.73 7.41 -21.49
N GLN A 256 5.04 7.57 -21.72
CA GLN A 256 6.04 6.59 -21.29
C GLN A 256 6.04 6.43 -19.76
N VAL A 257 6.04 7.53 -19.00
CA VAL A 257 5.92 7.48 -17.52
C VAL A 257 4.66 6.70 -17.12
N PHE A 258 3.51 7.00 -17.71
CA PHE A 258 2.24 6.33 -17.42
C PHE A 258 2.31 4.81 -17.56
N PHE A 259 2.88 4.30 -18.66
CA PHE A 259 3.06 2.85 -18.87
C PHE A 259 4.11 2.21 -17.96
N GLN A 260 4.97 3.02 -17.34
CA GLN A 260 6.00 2.54 -16.42
C GLN A 260 5.55 2.62 -14.95
N ILE A 261 4.34 3.08 -14.67
CA ILE A 261 3.80 3.13 -13.30
C ILE A 261 3.68 1.70 -12.77
N PRO A 262 4.42 1.34 -11.69
CA PRO A 262 4.54 -0.06 -11.27
C PRO A 262 3.22 -0.76 -10.91
N PHE A 263 2.25 -0.02 -10.36
CA PHE A 263 0.95 -0.56 -9.96
C PHE A 263 -0.10 -0.58 -11.09
N LEU A 264 0.30 -0.28 -12.33
CA LEU A 264 -0.49 -0.38 -13.55
C LEU A 264 -0.02 -1.53 -14.46
N TRP A 265 0.44 -2.63 -13.87
CA TRP A 265 1.07 -3.75 -14.60
C TRP A 265 0.13 -4.50 -15.57
N ASP A 266 -1.18 -4.35 -15.43
CA ASP A 266 -2.23 -5.06 -16.15
C ASP A 266 -3.03 -4.15 -17.10
N LEU A 267 -2.42 -3.04 -17.53
CA LEU A 267 -2.99 -2.20 -18.57
C LEU A 267 -3.12 -2.98 -19.90
N ASP A 268 -4.26 -2.80 -20.56
CA ASP A 268 -4.44 -3.22 -21.96
C ASP A 268 -3.84 -2.15 -22.88
N HIS A 269 -2.60 -2.38 -23.30
CA HIS A 269 -1.88 -1.47 -24.18
C HIS A 269 -2.62 -1.24 -25.51
N GLN A 270 -3.32 -2.26 -26.02
CA GLN A 270 -4.03 -2.17 -27.29
C GLN A 270 -5.23 -1.22 -27.16
N ALA A 271 -6.03 -1.35 -26.09
CA ALA A 271 -7.13 -0.43 -25.82
C ALA A 271 -6.66 1.03 -25.67
N VAL A 272 -5.49 1.25 -25.05
CA VAL A 272 -4.88 2.59 -24.96
C VAL A 272 -4.49 3.12 -26.34
N TYR A 273 -3.85 2.32 -27.18
CA TYR A 273 -3.46 2.73 -28.53
C TYR A 273 -4.66 2.97 -29.44
N ASP A 274 -5.72 2.18 -29.31
CA ASP A 274 -6.93 2.34 -30.12
C ASP A 274 -7.63 3.68 -29.84
N LYS A 275 -7.59 4.16 -28.58
CA LYS A 275 -8.12 5.48 -28.23
C LYS A 275 -7.17 6.63 -28.58
N THR A 276 -5.87 6.45 -28.33
CA THR A 276 -4.93 7.58 -28.29
C THR A 276 -4.06 7.72 -29.53
N GLY A 277 -4.13 6.74 -30.43
CA GLY A 277 -3.26 6.70 -31.60
C GLY A 277 -1.86 6.17 -31.29
N LYS A 278 -1.14 5.87 -32.37
CA LYS A 278 0.26 5.40 -32.33
C LYS A 278 1.24 6.44 -32.83
N GLU A 279 0.78 7.43 -33.59
CA GLU A 279 1.63 8.47 -34.13
C GLU A 279 1.93 9.54 -33.08
N THR A 280 3.13 10.12 -33.11
CA THR A 280 3.55 11.17 -32.17
C THR A 280 2.57 12.34 -32.14
N ALA A 281 2.06 12.75 -33.31
CA ALA A 281 1.09 13.83 -33.41
C ALA A 281 -0.23 13.52 -32.70
N GLU A 282 -0.66 12.25 -32.68
CA GLU A 282 -1.88 11.83 -31.96
C GLU A 282 -1.63 11.76 -30.46
N ILE A 283 -0.46 11.25 -30.06
CA ILE A 283 -0.03 11.14 -28.67
C ILE A 283 0.03 12.52 -27.99
N GLU A 284 0.62 13.50 -28.66
CA GLU A 284 0.79 14.85 -28.13
C GLU A 284 -0.54 15.61 -27.92
N ARG A 285 -1.66 15.12 -28.47
CA ARG A 285 -2.99 15.71 -28.27
C ARG A 285 -3.59 15.40 -26.91
N TRP A 286 -3.13 14.38 -26.21
CA TRP A 286 -3.70 13.92 -24.95
C TRP A 286 -2.88 14.40 -23.75
N ASN A 287 -3.56 14.78 -22.67
CA ASN A 287 -2.94 15.26 -21.43
C ASN A 287 -2.44 14.09 -20.57
N TRP A 288 -1.39 13.43 -21.05
CA TRP A 288 -0.67 12.35 -20.36
C TRP A 288 -0.04 12.82 -19.05
N GLU A 289 0.38 14.08 -18.97
CA GLU A 289 0.92 14.66 -17.73
C GLU A 289 -0.11 14.61 -16.61
N LYS A 290 -1.31 15.15 -16.86
CA LYS A 290 -2.37 15.23 -15.85
C LYS A 290 -2.77 13.85 -15.35
N ILE A 291 -3.08 12.92 -16.25
CA ILE A 291 -3.53 11.58 -15.84
C ILE A 291 -2.43 10.85 -15.06
N SER A 292 -1.16 10.97 -15.46
CA SER A 292 -0.05 10.34 -14.75
C SER A 292 0.09 10.91 -13.34
N ARG A 293 0.03 12.24 -13.19
CA ARG A 293 0.08 12.91 -11.87
C ARG A 293 -1.09 12.50 -10.98
N GLN A 294 -2.32 12.42 -11.52
CA GLN A 294 -3.50 12.00 -10.78
C GLN A 294 -3.39 10.54 -10.30
N VAL A 295 -2.97 9.64 -11.17
CA VAL A 295 -2.76 8.20 -10.88
C VAL A 295 -1.66 7.99 -9.84
N MET A 296 -0.56 8.74 -9.93
CA MET A 296 0.58 8.63 -9.00
C MET A 296 0.32 9.34 -7.66
N SER A 297 -0.72 10.17 -7.59
CA SER A 297 -1.06 10.93 -6.38
C SER A 297 -1.16 9.99 -5.17
N PRO A 298 -0.46 10.29 -4.06
CA PRO A 298 -0.55 9.48 -2.86
C PRO A 298 -1.92 9.64 -2.19
N ALA A 299 -2.32 8.60 -1.47
CA ALA A 299 -3.35 8.67 -0.47
C ALA A 299 -2.97 9.66 0.62
N GLN A 300 -3.86 10.64 0.82
CA GLN A 300 -3.74 11.68 1.84
C GLN A 300 -5.05 11.78 2.60
N ILE A 301 -4.96 11.67 3.93
CA ILE A 301 -6.07 11.87 4.85
C ILE A 301 -5.59 12.82 5.94
N SER A 302 -6.38 13.84 6.25
CA SER A 302 -6.12 14.66 7.43
C SER A 302 -6.57 13.93 8.71
N PRO A 303 -5.91 14.16 9.86
CA PRO A 303 -6.26 13.50 11.13
C PRO A 303 -7.73 13.66 11.55
N ARG A 304 -8.39 14.71 11.08
CA ARG A 304 -9.81 14.96 11.35
C ARG A 304 -10.70 14.05 10.52
N GLU A 305 -10.41 13.89 9.23
CA GLU A 305 -11.17 13.03 8.31
C GLU A 305 -11.06 11.55 8.71
N ALA A 306 -9.94 11.12 9.29
CA ALA A 306 -9.76 9.74 9.75
C ALA A 306 -10.65 9.34 10.95
N ARG A 307 -11.20 10.33 11.67
CA ARG A 307 -11.98 10.11 12.91
C ARG A 307 -13.49 10.23 12.72
N GLU A 308 -13.95 10.67 11.55
CA GLU A 308 -15.37 10.90 11.27
C GLU A 308 -16.00 9.67 10.58
N ASP A 309 -17.21 9.29 11.00
CA ASP A 309 -18.01 8.16 10.47
C ASP A 309 -18.79 8.56 9.22
N ASN A 310 -18.10 9.12 8.22
CA ASN A 310 -18.67 9.52 6.93
C ASN A 310 -17.65 9.17 5.83
N ASP A 311 -18.02 9.33 4.54
CA ASP A 311 -17.24 9.05 3.32
C ASP A 311 -15.91 9.86 3.17
N VAL A 312 -15.28 10.25 4.28
CA VAL A 312 -14.16 11.17 4.35
C VAL A 312 -12.80 10.48 4.14
N ALA A 313 -12.77 9.16 3.97
CA ALA A 313 -11.58 8.42 3.55
C ALA A 313 -11.04 8.93 2.20
N TRP A 314 -9.76 8.67 1.92
CA TRP A 314 -9.16 9.11 0.66
C TRP A 314 -9.68 8.28 -0.52
N SER A 315 -10.11 8.92 -1.61
CA SER A 315 -10.40 8.26 -2.89
C SER A 315 -9.83 9.06 -4.05
N HIS A 316 -9.72 8.43 -5.23
CA HIS A 316 -9.26 9.12 -6.44
C HIS A 316 -10.23 10.22 -6.93
N ASP A 317 -11.49 10.21 -6.49
CA ASP A 317 -12.42 11.31 -6.78
C ASP A 317 -11.90 12.63 -6.20
N LYS A 318 -11.19 12.61 -5.06
CA LYS A 318 -10.58 13.80 -4.44
C LYS A 318 -9.52 14.46 -5.34
N VAL A 319 -8.91 13.71 -6.26
CA VAL A 319 -7.95 14.23 -7.24
C VAL A 319 -8.55 14.35 -8.66
N GLY A 320 -9.87 14.19 -8.78
CA GLY A 320 -10.60 14.32 -10.03
C GLY A 320 -10.36 13.18 -11.02
N LEU A 321 -10.09 11.97 -10.53
CA LEU A 321 -9.88 10.78 -11.34
C LEU A 321 -10.99 9.75 -11.07
N ARG A 322 -11.77 9.40 -12.09
CA ARG A 322 -12.89 8.45 -12.00
C ARG A 322 -12.46 7.06 -12.42
N VAL A 323 -12.34 6.15 -11.48
CA VAL A 323 -11.73 4.84 -11.67
C VAL A 323 -12.47 3.79 -10.84
N PRO A 324 -12.42 2.50 -11.21
CA PRO A 324 -12.98 1.44 -10.38
C PRO A 324 -12.40 1.46 -8.96
N GLY A 325 -13.20 1.11 -7.95
CA GLY A 325 -12.77 1.20 -6.55
C GLY A 325 -11.56 0.31 -6.24
N GLY A 326 -11.47 -0.86 -6.86
CA GLY A 326 -10.32 -1.76 -6.76
C GLY A 326 -8.99 -1.09 -7.13
N PHE A 327 -8.99 -0.06 -7.99
CA PHE A 327 -7.78 0.72 -8.30
C PHE A 327 -7.39 1.63 -7.13
N THR A 328 -8.37 2.26 -6.50
CA THR A 328 -8.16 3.03 -5.27
C THR A 328 -7.64 2.12 -4.16
N ASN A 329 -8.18 0.89 -4.03
CA ASN A 329 -7.69 -0.09 -3.08
C ASN A 329 -6.24 -0.52 -3.36
N ARG A 330 -5.93 -0.83 -4.62
CA ARG A 330 -4.59 -1.17 -5.07
C ARG A 330 -3.60 -0.08 -4.72
N ARG A 331 -3.90 1.18 -5.04
CA ARG A 331 -3.01 2.32 -4.79
C ARG A 331 -2.77 2.55 -3.29
N ARG A 332 -3.82 2.38 -2.48
CA ARG A 332 -3.76 2.45 -1.01
C ARG A 332 -2.81 1.41 -0.44
N ILE A 333 -3.01 0.13 -0.77
CA ILE A 333 -2.19 -0.96 -0.26
C ILE A 333 -0.75 -0.81 -0.76
N TRP A 334 -0.56 -0.44 -2.03
CA TRP A 334 0.75 -0.17 -2.60
C TRP A 334 1.50 0.92 -1.81
N GLN A 335 0.82 1.99 -1.42
CA GLN A 335 1.43 3.05 -0.62
C GLN A 335 1.89 2.56 0.75
N ILE A 336 1.02 1.83 1.46
CA ILE A 336 1.35 1.26 2.77
C ILE A 336 2.61 0.40 2.65
N LEU A 337 2.69 -0.44 1.61
CA LEU A 337 3.83 -1.34 1.36
C LEU A 337 5.12 -0.59 0.97
N GLU A 338 5.04 0.48 0.18
CA GLU A 338 6.22 1.30 -0.17
C GLU A 338 6.79 2.06 1.03
N GLU A 339 5.91 2.51 1.92
CA GLU A 339 6.25 3.29 3.11
C GLU A 339 6.64 2.42 4.31
N MET A 340 6.35 1.11 4.27
CA MET A 340 6.85 0.16 5.26
C MET A 340 8.38 0.22 5.32
N TYR A 341 8.88 0.27 6.55
CA TYR A 341 10.32 0.18 6.83
C TYR A 341 10.55 -0.92 7.88
N PRO A 342 11.66 -1.67 7.80
CA PRO A 342 12.01 -2.66 8.84
C PRO A 342 11.97 -2.01 10.22
N ASN A 343 11.14 -2.54 11.11
CA ASN A 343 11.01 -2.01 12.48
C ASN A 343 10.57 -0.53 12.53
N ASP A 344 9.59 -0.16 11.71
CA ASP A 344 9.11 1.22 11.55
C ASP A 344 8.30 1.80 12.73
N VAL A 345 8.06 0.99 13.76
CA VAL A 345 7.34 1.39 14.97
C VAL A 345 8.23 1.56 16.19
N GLN A 346 9.56 1.60 16.06
CA GLN A 346 10.47 1.92 17.17
C GLN A 346 10.89 3.38 17.20
N HIS A 347 11.15 3.87 18.42
CA HIS A 347 11.44 5.27 18.76
C HIS A 347 12.91 5.64 18.59
#